data_AF-A0AA36J263-F1
#
_entry.id   AF-A0AA36J263-F1
#
_cell.length_a   1.000
_cell.length_b   1.000
_cell.length_c   1.000
_cell.angle_alpha   90.00
_cell.angle_beta   90.00
_cell.angle_gamma   90.00
#
_symmetry.space_group_name_H-M   'P 1'
#
loop_
_entity.id
_entity.type
_entity.pdbx_description
1 polymer ?
#
loop_
_entity_poly.entity_id
_entity_poly.type
_entity_poly.pdbx_seq_one_letter_code
_entity_poly.pdbx_strand_id
1 'polypeptide(L)'
;MALWLPVSAPSVEAPALHVQSRSALRARPSRGSSTPRSHRSPVQSAAVGFGLAAFARHARAFRAARAQGSGASRSAVSLRAARIDTFLVPGKMDAGKLAMAVAPLAAHIDLSCLCFFGLNVDPALIASVAGGALGIHGMCPVYIADCYGIIGWDKKEGKNVEMMEKGRGSEYGKPGGQGGEGVVVVAFRGKEHGGGGLHMVVKAHGKAELEAVEEGVSYGGFAKACYKLEHSGDLVEVDEFVVSSSVPSAVVSFDGDDAKEVAAGTAKKLPGAATAAGYFPCFCRGYNKYEKDGVEPEAFAGSLEGVPLFGMFAHGELGPLKATGAVAVAAGEAPQTEHEQHSMTSILALYA
;
A
#
# COMPACT_ATOMS: atom_id res chain seq x y z
N MET A 1 -21.70 -64.92 28.58
CA MET A 1 -22.97 -64.53 27.93
C MET A 1 -23.33 -63.15 28.47
N ALA A 2 -23.00 -62.09 27.74
CA ALA A 2 -23.29 -60.71 28.13
C ALA A 2 -23.77 -59.96 26.88
N LEU A 3 -24.97 -59.41 26.98
CA LEU A 3 -25.75 -58.80 25.91
C LEU A 3 -25.26 -57.38 25.58
N TRP A 4 -25.23 -57.10 24.28
CA TRP A 4 -25.13 -55.78 23.68
C TRP A 4 -26.42 -54.96 23.91
N LEU A 5 -26.26 -53.67 24.21
CA LEU A 5 -27.29 -52.65 24.05
C LEU A 5 -26.72 -51.50 23.21
N PRO A 6 -27.41 -51.04 22.14
CA PRO A 6 -27.02 -49.83 21.44
C PRO A 6 -27.60 -48.59 22.12
N VAL A 7 -26.77 -47.56 22.27
CA VAL A 7 -27.15 -46.22 22.73
C VAL A 7 -27.58 -45.39 21.52
N SER A 8 -28.81 -44.88 21.57
CA SER A 8 -29.39 -44.00 20.55
C SER A 8 -28.76 -42.61 20.58
N ALA A 9 -28.42 -42.08 19.40
CA ALA A 9 -28.00 -40.69 19.21
C ALA A 9 -29.22 -39.74 19.22
N PRO A 10 -29.12 -38.53 19.77
CA PRO A 10 -30.19 -37.53 19.68
C PRO A 10 -30.22 -36.86 18.30
N SER A 11 -31.40 -36.84 17.70
CA SER A 11 -31.76 -36.08 16.51
C SER A 11 -31.82 -34.58 16.82
N VAL A 12 -30.98 -33.78 16.16
CA VAL A 12 -31.06 -32.31 16.20
C VAL A 12 -31.91 -31.84 15.03
N GLU A 13 -33.02 -31.18 15.35
CA GLU A 13 -33.93 -30.53 14.41
C GLU A 13 -33.26 -29.33 13.73
N ALA A 14 -33.44 -29.22 12.41
CA ALA A 14 -33.06 -28.05 11.63
C ALA A 14 -34.20 -27.02 11.63
N PRO A 15 -33.95 -25.72 11.85
CA PRO A 15 -34.97 -24.71 11.72
C PRO A 15 -35.27 -24.37 10.25
N ALA A 16 -36.56 -24.38 9.91
CA ALA A 16 -37.10 -24.00 8.61
C ALA A 16 -36.87 -22.51 8.32
N LEU A 17 -36.23 -22.22 7.18
CA LEU A 17 -36.10 -20.87 6.64
C LEU A 17 -37.41 -20.43 5.98
N HIS A 18 -38.00 -19.37 6.54
CA HIS A 18 -39.18 -18.70 6.00
C HIS A 18 -38.77 -17.85 4.78
N VAL A 19 -39.07 -18.33 3.57
CA VAL A 19 -38.99 -17.56 2.34
C VAL A 19 -40.28 -16.76 2.18
N GLN A 20 -40.23 -15.43 2.36
CA GLN A 20 -41.31 -14.55 1.92
C GLN A 20 -40.99 -13.99 0.53
N SER A 21 -41.68 -14.54 -0.46
CA SER A 21 -41.82 -13.98 -1.80
C SER A 21 -42.87 -12.87 -1.79
N ARG A 22 -42.50 -11.67 -2.24
CA ARG A 22 -43.47 -10.69 -2.76
C ARG A 22 -42.93 -10.02 -4.00
N SER A 23 -43.38 -10.54 -5.13
CA SER A 23 -43.44 -9.85 -6.41
C SER A 23 -44.73 -9.02 -6.47
N ALA A 24 -44.62 -7.75 -6.89
CA ALA A 24 -45.72 -7.05 -7.54
C ALA A 24 -45.16 -5.88 -8.37
N LEU A 25 -45.07 -6.10 -9.68
CA LEU A 25 -44.98 -5.06 -10.69
C LEU A 25 -46.17 -4.09 -10.61
N ARG A 26 -45.92 -2.81 -10.87
CA ARG A 26 -46.77 -1.97 -11.74
C ARG A 26 -45.96 -0.85 -12.38
N ALA A 27 -45.93 -0.87 -13.72
CA ALA A 27 -45.64 0.27 -14.59
C ALA A 27 -46.80 1.31 -14.47
N ARG A 28 -46.73 2.59 -14.86
CA ARG A 28 -46.13 3.26 -16.03
C ARG A 28 -46.31 4.82 -15.82
N PRO A 29 -46.15 5.72 -16.83
CA PRO A 29 -45.18 6.83 -16.82
C PRO A 29 -45.79 8.25 -16.69
N SER A 30 -44.96 9.27 -16.50
CA SER A 30 -45.25 10.63 -17.00
C SER A 30 -44.00 11.50 -17.15
N ARG A 31 -43.91 12.15 -18.31
CA ARG A 31 -42.95 13.20 -18.70
C ARG A 31 -43.06 14.42 -17.78
N GLY A 32 -41.94 15.12 -17.57
CA GLY A 32 -41.92 16.43 -16.94
C GLY A 32 -40.53 17.05 -16.97
N SER A 33 -40.27 17.85 -17.99
CA SER A 33 -39.09 18.69 -18.20
C SER A 33 -39.01 19.85 -17.22
N SER A 34 -37.85 20.07 -16.59
CA SER A 34 -37.32 21.42 -16.32
C SER A 34 -35.94 21.34 -15.66
N THR A 35 -34.89 21.70 -16.42
CA THR A 35 -33.61 22.16 -15.88
C THR A 35 -33.77 23.53 -15.21
N PRO A 36 -33.18 23.73 -14.01
CA PRO A 36 -32.69 25.04 -13.64
C PRO A 36 -31.18 25.05 -13.44
N ARG A 37 -30.64 26.13 -14.02
CA ARG A 37 -29.30 26.69 -13.94
C ARG A 37 -28.61 26.59 -12.58
N SER A 38 -27.30 26.44 -12.72
CA SER A 38 -26.24 26.68 -11.75
C SER A 38 -26.46 27.90 -10.84
N HIS A 39 -26.40 27.67 -9.53
CA HIS A 39 -25.97 28.66 -8.56
C HIS A 39 -24.72 28.11 -7.85
N ARG A 40 -23.54 28.52 -8.34
CA ARG A 40 -22.31 28.50 -7.53
C ARG A 40 -22.42 29.65 -6.54
N SER A 41 -22.49 29.34 -5.25
CA SER A 41 -22.30 30.32 -4.19
C SER A 41 -20.92 30.12 -3.57
N PRO A 42 -20.14 31.19 -3.34
CA PRO A 42 -18.77 31.09 -2.86
C PRO A 42 -18.76 31.01 -1.33
N VAL A 43 -18.52 29.83 -0.77
CA VAL A 43 -18.19 29.71 0.66
C VAL A 43 -16.67 29.76 0.81
N GLN A 44 -16.20 31.00 0.92
CA GLN A 44 -15.15 31.49 1.82
C GLN A 44 -14.00 30.52 2.17
N SER A 45 -12.95 30.59 1.36
CA SER A 45 -11.57 30.28 1.75
C SER A 45 -11.07 31.31 2.78
N ALA A 46 -10.96 30.92 4.05
CA ALA A 46 -10.24 31.71 5.05
C ALA A 46 -9.24 30.90 5.89
N ALA A 47 -9.24 29.56 5.80
CA ALA A 47 -8.33 28.71 6.59
C ALA A 47 -7.03 28.30 5.87
N VAL A 48 -6.87 28.61 4.57
CA VAL A 48 -5.72 28.18 3.75
C VAL A 48 -4.55 29.19 3.78
N GLY A 49 -4.76 30.40 4.34
CA GLY A 49 -3.83 31.52 4.19
C GLY A 49 -2.50 31.41 4.95
N PHE A 50 -2.46 30.75 6.11
CA PHE A 50 -1.27 30.76 6.97
C PHE A 50 -0.22 29.69 6.59
N GLY A 51 -0.62 28.56 6.02
CA GLY A 51 0.31 27.55 5.50
C GLY A 51 0.96 27.96 4.17
N LEU A 52 0.22 28.68 3.32
CA LEU A 52 0.66 29.10 1.99
C LEU A 52 1.86 30.06 2.00
N ALA A 53 2.03 30.90 3.03
CA ALA A 53 3.13 31.88 3.07
C ALA A 53 4.50 31.29 3.48
N ALA A 54 4.51 30.27 4.35
CA ALA A 54 5.72 29.49 4.63
C ALA A 54 6.06 28.56 3.45
N PHE A 55 5.03 28.05 2.79
CA PHE A 55 5.13 27.16 1.63
C PHE A 55 5.59 27.89 0.35
N ALA A 56 5.03 29.06 0.06
CA ALA A 56 5.43 29.89 -1.08
C ALA A 56 6.87 30.38 -0.97
N ARG A 57 7.40 30.55 0.27
CA ARG A 57 8.81 30.86 0.51
C ARG A 57 9.71 29.67 0.17
N HIS A 58 9.34 28.45 0.55
CA HIS A 58 10.09 27.24 0.17
C HIS A 58 9.99 26.92 -1.33
N ALA A 59 8.79 27.01 -1.93
CA ALA A 59 8.58 26.78 -3.36
C ALA A 59 9.29 27.83 -4.24
N ARG A 60 9.33 29.11 -3.82
CA ARG A 60 10.10 30.16 -4.50
C ARG A 60 11.61 29.99 -4.34
N ALA A 61 12.08 29.61 -3.15
CA ALA A 61 13.50 29.30 -2.94
C ALA A 61 13.95 28.13 -3.82
N PHE A 62 13.10 27.11 -4.00
CA PHE A 62 13.36 25.96 -4.86
C PHE A 62 13.38 26.33 -6.36
N ARG A 63 12.41 27.13 -6.84
CA ARG A 63 12.43 27.64 -8.23
C ARG A 63 13.62 28.55 -8.50
N ALA A 64 14.02 29.37 -7.53
CA ALA A 64 15.20 30.25 -7.64
C ALA A 64 16.51 29.45 -7.66
N ALA A 65 16.66 28.41 -6.84
CA ALA A 65 17.81 27.52 -6.87
C ALA A 65 17.94 26.78 -8.21
N ARG A 66 16.81 26.42 -8.83
CA ARG A 66 16.78 25.76 -10.14
C ARG A 66 17.12 26.72 -11.29
N ALA A 67 16.70 27.98 -11.21
CA ALA A 67 17.02 29.01 -12.21
C ALA A 67 18.50 29.45 -12.18
N GLN A 68 19.12 29.48 -11.00
CA GLN A 68 20.53 29.83 -10.84
C GLN A 68 21.50 28.72 -11.29
N GLY A 69 21.02 27.48 -11.48
CA GLY A 69 21.81 26.36 -12.02
C GLY A 69 21.89 26.29 -13.55
N SER A 70 21.39 27.30 -14.28
CA SER A 70 21.36 27.30 -15.76
C SER A 70 22.69 27.67 -16.44
N GLY A 71 23.74 27.96 -15.66
CA GLY A 71 25.08 28.24 -16.18
C GLY A 71 26.11 27.28 -15.59
N ALA A 72 26.60 26.36 -16.43
CA ALA A 72 27.86 25.63 -16.25
C ALA A 72 28.03 24.81 -14.95
N SER A 73 27.44 23.61 -14.92
CA SER A 73 28.15 22.37 -14.57
C SER A 73 27.18 21.20 -14.76
N ARG A 74 27.40 20.38 -15.80
CA ARG A 74 26.91 18.99 -15.78
C ARG A 74 27.75 18.25 -14.74
N SER A 75 27.55 18.59 -13.46
CA SER A 75 28.11 17.84 -12.35
C SER A 75 27.61 16.42 -12.50
N ALA A 76 28.56 15.49 -12.61
CA ALA A 76 28.32 14.07 -12.59
C ALA A 76 27.26 13.77 -11.53
N VAL A 77 26.05 13.39 -11.96
CA VAL A 77 25.07 12.78 -11.09
C VAL A 77 25.76 11.51 -10.63
N SER A 78 26.35 11.56 -9.44
CA SER A 78 26.85 10.38 -8.74
C SER A 78 25.74 9.35 -8.84
N LEU A 79 26.03 8.25 -9.54
CA LEU A 79 25.16 7.09 -9.63
C LEU A 79 25.02 6.53 -8.22
N ARG A 80 24.12 7.10 -7.44
CA ARG A 80 23.78 6.55 -6.13
C ARG A 80 23.20 5.17 -6.38
N ALA A 81 23.65 4.21 -5.58
CA ALA A 81 23.07 2.87 -5.58
C ALA A 81 21.54 2.96 -5.42
N ALA A 82 20.82 2.08 -6.11
CA ALA A 82 19.38 2.01 -5.96
C ALA A 82 19.02 1.74 -4.49
N ARG A 83 17.96 2.37 -4.00
CA ARG A 83 17.47 2.17 -2.62
C ARG A 83 15.99 2.49 -2.49
N ILE A 84 15.41 2.07 -1.37
CA ILE A 84 14.04 2.40 -0.99
C ILE A 84 14.08 3.24 0.29
N ASP A 85 13.52 4.45 0.23
CA ASP A 85 13.27 5.27 1.41
C ASP A 85 11.77 5.17 1.74
N THR A 86 11.41 4.79 2.97
CA THR A 86 10.00 4.69 3.40
C THR A 86 9.76 5.28 4.79
N PHE A 87 8.53 5.75 5.02
CA PHE A 87 8.05 6.18 6.33
C PHE A 87 6.52 6.26 6.39
N LEU A 88 6.00 6.23 7.63
CA LEU A 88 4.60 6.46 7.95
C LEU A 88 4.38 7.91 8.39
N VAL A 89 3.29 8.51 7.91
CA VAL A 89 2.71 9.75 8.45
C VAL A 89 1.39 9.37 9.14
N PRO A 90 1.37 9.17 10.46
CA PRO A 90 0.20 8.67 11.17
C PRO A 90 -0.77 9.79 11.57
N GLY A 91 -2.03 9.42 11.77
CA GLY A 91 -3.12 10.28 12.23
C GLY A 91 -3.71 11.16 11.13
N LYS A 92 -4.68 11.99 11.53
CA LYS A 92 -5.46 12.83 10.61
C LYS A 92 -4.58 13.59 9.62
N MET A 93 -4.93 13.49 8.34
CA MET A 93 -4.14 14.00 7.24
C MET A 93 -4.69 15.33 6.74
N ASP A 94 -3.78 16.27 6.60
CA ASP A 94 -3.99 17.51 5.87
C ASP A 94 -2.85 17.71 4.87
N ALA A 95 -3.09 18.56 3.87
CA ALA A 95 -2.12 18.80 2.80
C ALA A 95 -0.79 19.37 3.33
N GLY A 96 -0.80 20.18 4.39
CA GLY A 96 0.41 20.78 4.96
C GLY A 96 1.28 19.74 5.65
N LYS A 97 0.67 18.91 6.49
CA LYS A 97 1.34 17.81 7.20
C LYS A 97 2.00 16.83 6.23
N LEU A 98 1.26 16.38 5.21
CA LEU A 98 1.80 15.46 4.20
C LEU A 98 2.90 16.14 3.36
N ALA A 99 2.69 17.39 2.94
CA ALA A 99 3.68 18.12 2.15
C ALA A 99 4.99 18.32 2.92
N MET A 100 4.92 18.65 4.22
CA MET A 100 6.12 18.75 5.07
C MET A 100 6.86 17.43 5.20
N ALA A 101 6.13 16.32 5.35
CA ALA A 101 6.74 14.99 5.46
C ALA A 101 7.42 14.54 4.16
N VAL A 102 6.84 14.88 3.00
CA VAL A 102 7.32 14.46 1.68
C VAL A 102 8.32 15.45 1.07
N ALA A 103 8.35 16.70 1.51
CA ALA A 103 9.26 17.74 0.98
C ALA A 103 10.73 17.33 0.89
N PRO A 104 11.33 16.60 1.87
CA PRO A 104 12.70 16.11 1.75
C PRO A 104 12.94 15.20 0.55
N LEU A 105 11.92 14.42 0.13
CA LEU A 105 12.02 13.54 -1.04
C LEU A 105 12.07 14.34 -2.34
N ALA A 106 11.32 15.44 -2.45
CA ALA A 106 11.28 16.28 -3.65
C ALA A 106 12.66 16.91 -4.00
N ALA A 107 13.58 16.98 -3.03
CA ALA A 107 14.94 17.47 -3.24
C ALA A 107 15.86 16.44 -3.94
N HIS A 108 15.41 15.19 -4.11
CA HIS A 108 16.21 14.12 -4.68
C HIS A 108 16.04 14.02 -6.19
N ILE A 109 17.16 14.10 -6.90
CA ILE A 109 17.23 14.06 -8.38
C ILE A 109 17.16 12.61 -8.91
N ASP A 110 17.30 11.62 -8.01
CA ASP A 110 17.38 10.19 -8.28
C ASP A 110 16.09 9.43 -7.92
N LEU A 111 14.95 10.12 -7.76
CA LEU A 111 13.66 9.47 -7.56
C LEU A 111 13.22 8.75 -8.85
N SER A 112 13.04 7.43 -8.77
CA SER A 112 12.52 6.62 -9.89
C SER A 112 11.00 6.46 -9.81
N CYS A 113 10.42 6.40 -8.61
CA CYS A 113 8.97 6.29 -8.39
C CYS A 113 8.61 6.67 -6.95
N LEU A 114 7.37 7.15 -6.75
CA LEU A 114 6.80 7.38 -5.42
C LEU A 114 5.44 6.68 -5.29
N CYS A 115 5.30 5.87 -4.25
CA CYS A 115 4.03 5.21 -3.92
C CYS A 115 3.49 5.72 -2.59
N PHE A 116 2.17 5.86 -2.53
CA PHE A 116 1.45 6.22 -1.32
C PHE A 116 0.43 5.12 -0.99
N PHE A 117 0.52 4.53 0.19
CA PHE A 117 -0.53 3.66 0.73
C PHE A 117 -1.32 4.46 1.76
N GLY A 118 -2.54 4.87 1.40
CA GLY A 118 -3.43 5.66 2.24
C GLY A 118 -4.42 4.79 3.01
N LEU A 119 -4.66 5.14 4.27
CA LEU A 119 -5.72 4.56 5.10
C LEU A 119 -6.64 5.69 5.56
N ASN A 120 -7.91 5.66 5.17
CA ASN A 120 -8.89 6.71 5.48
C ASN A 120 -8.44 8.13 5.08
N VAL A 121 -7.64 8.25 4.02
CA VAL A 121 -7.17 9.52 3.46
C VAL A 121 -7.64 9.62 2.02
N ASP A 122 -8.26 10.75 1.67
CA ASP A 122 -8.71 11.04 0.31
C ASP A 122 -7.53 11.02 -0.67
N PRO A 123 -7.54 10.16 -1.72
CA PRO A 123 -6.52 10.16 -2.77
C PRO A 123 -6.31 11.52 -3.43
N ALA A 124 -7.35 12.36 -3.54
CA ALA A 124 -7.24 13.71 -4.08
C ALA A 124 -6.38 14.63 -3.20
N LEU A 125 -6.39 14.43 -1.87
CA LEU A 125 -5.50 15.16 -0.96
C LEU A 125 -4.04 14.79 -1.24
N ILE A 126 -3.74 13.50 -1.35
CA ILE A 126 -2.39 12.99 -1.66
C ILE A 126 -1.92 13.53 -3.02
N ALA A 127 -2.79 13.45 -4.03
CA ALA A 127 -2.54 13.97 -5.36
C ALA A 127 -2.26 15.48 -5.36
N SER A 128 -3.01 16.27 -4.57
CA SER A 128 -2.79 17.72 -4.47
C SER A 128 -1.40 18.07 -3.91
N VAL A 129 -0.86 17.23 -3.02
CA VAL A 129 0.46 17.40 -2.42
C VAL A 129 1.57 16.98 -3.37
N ALA A 130 1.50 15.76 -3.92
CA ALA A 130 2.50 15.26 -4.86
C ALA A 130 2.50 16.04 -6.18
N GLY A 131 1.30 16.39 -6.65
CA GLY A 131 1.01 17.13 -7.86
C GLY A 131 1.32 18.61 -7.75
N GLY A 132 0.54 19.30 -6.93
CA GLY A 132 0.57 20.76 -6.82
C GLY A 132 1.71 21.26 -5.93
N ALA A 133 1.67 20.87 -4.65
CA ALA A 133 2.53 21.46 -3.63
C ALA A 133 4.02 21.21 -3.95
N LEU A 134 4.37 19.95 -4.28
CA LEU A 134 5.75 19.54 -4.46
C LEU A 134 6.16 19.36 -5.94
N GLY A 135 5.22 19.26 -6.87
CA GLY A 135 5.53 19.11 -8.30
C GLY A 135 6.25 17.81 -8.66
N ILE A 136 6.15 16.77 -7.82
CA ILE A 136 6.90 15.51 -7.93
C ILE A 136 6.44 14.69 -9.14
N HIS A 137 5.15 14.75 -9.50
CA HIS A 137 4.57 14.08 -10.66
C HIS A 137 5.23 14.43 -12.01
N GLY A 138 5.85 15.61 -12.11
CA GLY A 138 6.62 16.02 -13.28
C GLY A 138 8.07 15.53 -13.26
N MET A 139 8.49 14.83 -12.20
CA MET A 139 9.85 14.33 -11.99
C MET A 139 9.91 12.80 -12.03
N CYS A 140 8.92 12.11 -11.46
CA CYS A 140 8.82 10.66 -11.47
C CYS A 140 7.35 10.20 -11.48
N PRO A 141 7.06 8.95 -11.86
CA PRO A 141 5.76 8.30 -11.64
C PRO A 141 5.33 8.39 -10.17
N VAL A 142 4.04 8.66 -9.97
CA VAL A 142 3.41 8.70 -8.64
C VAL A 142 2.19 7.80 -8.65
N TYR A 143 2.16 6.83 -7.73
CA TYR A 143 1.06 5.89 -7.54
C TYR A 143 0.46 6.03 -6.15
N ILE A 144 -0.85 5.82 -6.06
CA ILE A 144 -1.61 5.93 -4.82
C ILE A 144 -2.51 4.71 -4.70
N ALA A 145 -2.49 4.06 -3.53
CA ALA A 145 -3.38 2.95 -3.18
C ALA A 145 -4.24 3.36 -1.98
N ASP A 146 -5.55 3.28 -2.13
CA ASP A 146 -6.48 3.39 -0.99
C ASP A 146 -6.63 2.02 -0.33
N CYS A 147 -6.27 1.90 0.94
CA CYS A 147 -6.01 0.63 1.60
C CYS A 147 -6.98 0.38 2.77
N TYR A 148 -7.27 -0.89 3.06
CA TYR A 148 -8.04 -1.31 4.24
C TYR A 148 -7.23 -1.26 5.54
N GLY A 149 -5.91 -1.27 5.42
CA GLY A 149 -4.97 -1.15 6.51
C GLY A 149 -3.58 -0.91 5.93
N ILE A 150 -2.71 -0.31 6.72
CA ILE A 150 -1.34 0.02 6.34
C ILE A 150 -0.37 -0.39 7.44
N ILE A 151 0.85 -0.71 7.04
CA ILE A 151 1.98 -0.93 7.93
C ILE A 151 3.13 -0.07 7.47
N GLY A 152 3.72 0.70 8.39
CA GLY A 152 4.82 1.59 8.05
C GLY A 152 5.70 1.97 9.23
N TRP A 153 6.89 2.48 8.92
CA TRP A 153 7.84 2.97 9.92
C TRP A 153 7.48 4.37 10.43
N ASP A 154 7.07 4.47 11.70
CA ASP A 154 6.90 5.76 12.37
C ASP A 154 8.26 6.28 12.82
N LYS A 155 8.76 7.29 12.11
CA LYS A 155 10.05 7.92 12.40
C LYS A 155 10.12 8.56 13.78
N LYS A 156 8.99 9.02 14.33
CA LYS A 156 8.95 9.68 15.64
C LYS A 156 9.03 8.65 16.76
N GLU A 157 8.31 7.55 16.61
CA GLU A 157 8.28 6.46 17.59
C GLU A 157 9.45 5.48 17.41
N GLY A 158 10.17 5.56 16.28
CA GLY A 158 11.33 4.71 15.99
C GLY A 158 10.95 3.23 15.85
N LYS A 159 9.75 2.94 15.34
CA LYS A 159 9.23 1.57 15.22
C LYS A 159 8.26 1.41 14.06
N ASN A 160 8.06 0.17 13.65
CA ASN A 160 7.00 -0.22 12.73
C ASN A 160 5.64 -0.18 13.43
N VAL A 161 4.64 0.41 12.76
CA VAL A 161 3.28 0.59 13.27
C VAL A 161 2.30 0.05 12.22
N GLU A 162 1.34 -0.74 12.67
CA GLU A 162 0.21 -1.17 11.88
C GLU A 162 -1.04 -0.36 12.24
N MET A 163 -1.88 -0.09 11.23
CA MET A 163 -3.17 0.56 11.39
C MET A 163 -4.17 -0.08 10.44
N MET A 164 -5.41 -0.26 10.89
CA MET A 164 -6.48 -0.89 10.10
C MET A 164 -7.78 -0.10 10.21
N GLU A 165 -8.63 -0.18 9.19
CA GLU A 165 -9.98 0.39 9.23
C GLU A 165 -10.79 -0.17 10.40
N LYS A 166 -11.62 0.70 10.98
CA LYS A 166 -12.46 0.32 12.10
C LYS A 166 -13.51 -0.71 11.66
N GLY A 167 -13.58 -1.84 12.35
CA GLY A 167 -14.58 -2.87 12.08
C GLY A 167 -14.33 -3.70 10.82
N ARG A 168 -13.20 -3.53 10.13
CA ARG A 168 -12.83 -4.35 8.98
C ARG A 168 -12.53 -5.79 9.40
N GLY A 169 -13.16 -6.78 8.75
CA GLY A 169 -13.05 -8.20 9.10
C GLY A 169 -14.16 -8.69 10.03
N SER A 170 -15.03 -7.80 10.51
CA SER A 170 -16.21 -8.15 11.32
C SER A 170 -17.23 -9.00 10.55
N GLU A 171 -17.26 -8.86 9.22
CA GLU A 171 -18.03 -9.70 8.30
C GLU A 171 -17.59 -11.19 8.32
N TYR A 172 -16.41 -11.48 8.87
CA TYR A 172 -15.89 -12.85 9.07
C TYR A 172 -15.86 -13.26 10.56
N GLY A 173 -16.56 -12.54 11.43
CA GLY A 173 -16.76 -12.91 12.83
C GLY A 173 -15.61 -12.56 13.79
N LYS A 174 -14.65 -11.73 13.39
CA LYS A 174 -13.51 -11.30 14.23
C LYS A 174 -13.61 -9.80 14.59
N PRO A 175 -13.09 -9.36 15.75
CA PRO A 175 -13.07 -7.94 16.07
C PRO A 175 -12.20 -7.22 15.04
N GLY A 176 -12.82 -6.33 14.25
CA GLY A 176 -12.09 -5.56 13.25
C GLY A 176 -11.09 -4.58 13.88
N GLY A 177 -10.22 -3.99 13.06
CA GLY A 177 -9.21 -3.03 13.51
C GLY A 177 -9.75 -1.89 14.40
N GLN A 178 -8.87 -1.24 15.16
CA GLN A 178 -9.24 -0.16 16.09
C GLN A 178 -9.62 1.16 15.40
N GLY A 179 -9.43 1.24 14.08
CA GLY A 179 -9.52 2.47 13.32
C GLY A 179 -8.19 3.22 13.31
N GLY A 180 -7.91 3.87 12.19
CA GLY A 180 -6.69 4.64 12.01
C GLY A 180 -6.79 5.53 10.77
N GLU A 181 -5.92 6.51 10.68
CA GLU A 181 -5.77 7.34 9.50
C GLU A 181 -4.27 7.57 9.28
N GLY A 182 -3.82 7.57 8.04
CA GLY A 182 -2.42 7.83 7.74
C GLY A 182 -2.03 7.49 6.32
N VAL A 183 -0.77 7.78 6.00
CA VAL A 183 -0.18 7.48 4.69
C VAL A 183 1.21 6.90 4.88
N VAL A 184 1.47 5.73 4.30
CA VAL A 184 2.83 5.22 4.11
C VAL A 184 3.36 5.76 2.79
N VAL A 185 4.54 6.37 2.83
CA VAL A 185 5.21 6.93 1.66
C VAL A 185 6.40 6.03 1.34
N VAL A 186 6.49 5.56 0.09
CA VAL A 186 7.57 4.69 -0.38
C VAL A 186 8.22 5.32 -1.61
N ALA A 187 9.47 5.76 -1.46
CA ALA A 187 10.25 6.35 -2.53
C ALA A 187 11.28 5.36 -3.04
N PHE A 188 11.10 4.94 -4.30
CA PHE A 188 12.09 4.16 -5.03
C PHE A 188 13.09 5.12 -5.66
N ARG A 189 14.38 4.80 -5.49
CA ARG A 189 15.49 5.64 -5.97
C ARG A 189 16.48 4.82 -6.76
N GLY A 190 17.09 5.46 -7.74
CA GLY A 190 18.06 4.84 -8.64
C GLY A 190 17.67 5.04 -10.11
N LYS A 191 18.38 4.36 -11.00
CA LYS A 191 18.33 4.64 -12.44
C LYS A 191 17.22 3.92 -13.21
N GLU A 192 16.46 3.02 -12.58
CA GLU A 192 15.53 2.15 -13.31
C GLU A 192 14.16 2.08 -12.65
N HIS A 193 13.14 2.42 -13.43
CA HIS A 193 11.77 2.00 -13.24
C HIS A 193 11.43 1.11 -14.44
N GLY A 194 11.16 -0.18 -14.21
CA GLY A 194 10.80 -1.14 -15.27
C GLY A 194 11.93 -2.03 -15.82
N GLY A 195 13.09 -2.14 -15.13
CA GLY A 195 14.21 -3.02 -15.53
C GLY A 195 14.69 -3.98 -14.42
N GLY A 196 13.92 -4.14 -13.35
CA GLY A 196 14.29 -4.97 -12.19
C GLY A 196 13.70 -6.37 -12.25
N GLY A 197 14.31 -7.32 -11.53
CA GLY A 197 13.79 -8.69 -11.41
C GLY A 197 12.68 -8.85 -10.35
N LEU A 198 12.39 -7.80 -9.56
CA LEU A 198 11.33 -7.80 -8.55
C LEU A 198 10.33 -6.66 -8.81
N HIS A 199 9.05 -7.01 -8.80
CA HIS A 199 7.92 -6.14 -9.12
C HIS A 199 6.94 -6.09 -7.95
N MET A 200 6.75 -4.90 -7.39
CA MET A 200 5.65 -4.63 -6.49
C MET A 200 4.38 -4.38 -7.29
N VAL A 201 3.36 -5.21 -7.13
CA VAL A 201 2.08 -5.13 -7.81
C VAL A 201 1.00 -4.78 -6.81
N VAL A 202 0.22 -3.74 -7.10
CA VAL A 202 -0.94 -3.36 -6.29
C VAL A 202 -2.15 -3.30 -7.21
N LYS A 203 -3.20 -4.03 -6.85
CA LYS A 203 -4.45 -4.10 -7.63
C LYS A 203 -5.62 -3.48 -6.89
N ALA A 204 -6.54 -2.89 -7.62
CA ALA A 204 -7.84 -2.51 -7.09
C ALA A 204 -8.73 -3.76 -6.95
N HIS A 205 -9.38 -3.90 -5.80
CA HIS A 205 -10.27 -5.03 -5.53
C HIS A 205 -11.49 -5.00 -6.45
N GLY A 206 -11.86 -6.17 -6.99
CA GLY A 206 -13.00 -6.32 -7.90
C GLY A 206 -12.73 -5.91 -9.36
N LYS A 207 -11.47 -5.64 -9.73
CA LYS A 207 -11.03 -5.41 -11.12
C LYS A 207 -10.49 -6.70 -11.76
N ALA A 208 -10.32 -6.68 -13.09
CA ALA A 208 -10.02 -7.83 -13.94
C ALA A 208 -8.78 -8.66 -13.49
N GLU A 209 -8.71 -9.90 -14.00
CA GLU A 209 -7.57 -10.83 -13.80
C GLU A 209 -6.23 -10.15 -14.12
N LEU A 210 -5.17 -10.56 -13.43
CA LEU A 210 -3.81 -10.04 -13.68
C LEU A 210 -3.40 -10.31 -15.12
N GLU A 211 -3.05 -9.26 -15.88
CA GLU A 211 -2.18 -9.45 -17.03
C GLU A 211 -0.84 -9.94 -16.48
N ALA A 212 -0.38 -11.10 -16.94
CA ALA A 212 0.85 -11.70 -16.43
C ALA A 212 2.00 -10.69 -16.58
N VAL A 213 2.68 -10.37 -15.49
CA VAL A 213 3.94 -9.62 -15.57
C VAL A 213 4.92 -10.51 -16.33
N GLU A 214 5.28 -10.10 -17.54
CA GLU A 214 5.92 -10.98 -18.54
C GLU A 214 7.27 -11.54 -18.06
N GLU A 215 7.97 -10.85 -17.15
CA GLU A 215 9.27 -11.24 -16.60
C GLU A 215 9.41 -10.83 -15.12
N GLY A 216 10.11 -11.62 -14.31
CA GLY A 216 10.48 -11.30 -12.91
C GLY A 216 9.53 -11.81 -11.81
N VAL A 217 9.95 -11.66 -10.55
CA VAL A 217 9.18 -12.05 -9.37
C VAL A 217 8.21 -10.93 -9.01
N SER A 218 6.93 -11.27 -8.80
CA SER A 218 5.91 -10.30 -8.39
C SER A 218 5.53 -10.49 -6.92
N TYR A 219 5.27 -9.39 -6.23
CA TYR A 219 4.78 -9.37 -4.85
C TYR A 219 3.86 -8.18 -4.60
N GLY A 220 2.97 -8.24 -3.59
CA GLY A 220 2.11 -7.12 -3.22
C GLY A 220 0.72 -7.58 -2.79
N GLY A 221 -0.34 -6.91 -3.25
CA GLY A 221 -1.69 -7.25 -2.82
C GLY A 221 -2.81 -6.42 -3.44
N PHE A 222 -4.03 -6.68 -2.99
CA PHE A 222 -5.24 -5.95 -3.40
C PHE A 222 -5.60 -4.83 -2.40
N ALA A 223 -5.68 -3.61 -2.93
CA ALA A 223 -6.17 -2.39 -2.31
C ALA A 223 -7.67 -2.16 -2.64
N LYS A 224 -8.33 -1.17 -2.01
CA LYS A 224 -9.70 -0.76 -2.38
C LYS A 224 -9.75 -0.17 -3.78
N ALA A 225 -8.82 0.74 -4.06
CA ALA A 225 -8.69 1.43 -5.33
C ALA A 225 -7.22 1.81 -5.55
N CYS A 226 -6.84 1.90 -6.82
CA CYS A 226 -5.51 2.31 -7.25
C CYS A 226 -5.61 3.54 -8.14
N TYR A 227 -4.62 4.41 -8.05
CA TYR A 227 -4.57 5.64 -8.82
C TYR A 227 -3.16 5.92 -9.31
N LYS A 228 -3.09 6.58 -10.46
CA LYS A 228 -1.89 7.16 -11.03
C LYS A 228 -2.07 8.67 -11.14
N LEU A 229 -1.04 9.41 -10.76
CA LEU A 229 -1.00 10.85 -11.01
C LEU A 229 -0.27 11.08 -12.34
N GLU A 230 -1.00 11.58 -13.33
CA GLU A 230 -0.43 11.88 -14.65
C GLU A 230 0.52 13.07 -14.60
N HIS A 231 1.37 13.21 -15.62
CA HIS A 231 2.27 14.36 -15.74
C HIS A 231 1.52 15.70 -15.87
N SER A 232 0.24 15.70 -16.26
CA SER A 232 -0.63 16.87 -16.23
C SER A 232 -1.01 17.30 -14.80
N GLY A 233 -0.82 16.44 -13.81
CA GLY A 233 -1.30 16.59 -12.45
C GLY A 233 -2.70 16.00 -12.22
N ASP A 234 -3.29 15.38 -13.24
CA ASP A 234 -4.60 14.73 -13.13
C ASP A 234 -4.51 13.40 -12.38
N LEU A 235 -5.42 13.19 -11.43
CA LEU A 235 -5.56 11.94 -10.72
C LEU A 235 -6.47 11.01 -11.50
N VAL A 236 -5.93 9.86 -11.93
CA VAL A 236 -6.63 8.87 -12.73
C VAL A 236 -6.72 7.57 -11.95
N GLU A 237 -7.93 7.02 -11.79
CA GLU A 237 -8.12 5.67 -11.26
C GLU A 237 -7.62 4.64 -12.27
N VAL A 238 -6.88 3.64 -11.79
CA VAL A 238 -6.33 2.55 -12.59
C VAL A 238 -6.66 1.21 -11.92
N ASP A 239 -6.72 0.14 -12.71
CA ASP A 239 -7.04 -1.19 -12.15
C ASP A 239 -5.87 -1.78 -11.37
N GLU A 240 -4.64 -1.43 -11.75
CA GLU A 240 -3.42 -1.82 -11.05
C GLU A 240 -2.25 -0.87 -11.34
N PHE A 241 -1.21 -0.96 -10.51
CA PHE A 241 0.10 -0.41 -10.83
C PHE A 241 1.21 -1.37 -10.45
N VAL A 242 2.30 -1.30 -11.22
CA VAL A 242 3.50 -2.12 -11.04
C VAL A 242 4.70 -1.21 -10.85
N VAL A 243 5.45 -1.44 -9.78
CA VAL A 243 6.71 -0.74 -9.52
C VAL A 243 7.83 -1.74 -9.45
N SER A 244 8.77 -1.62 -10.38
CA SER A 244 9.93 -2.51 -10.46
C SER A 244 11.10 -1.90 -9.72
N SER A 245 11.84 -2.72 -8.98
CA SER A 245 13.02 -2.30 -8.23
C SER A 245 14.25 -3.06 -8.71
N SER A 246 15.36 -2.34 -8.92
CA SER A 246 16.68 -2.92 -9.14
C SER A 246 17.48 -3.10 -7.84
N VAL A 247 16.87 -2.80 -6.68
CA VAL A 247 17.48 -2.99 -5.37
C VAL A 247 17.56 -4.50 -5.09
N PRO A 248 18.73 -5.05 -4.71
CA PRO A 248 18.84 -6.46 -4.39
C PRO A 248 17.82 -6.87 -3.33
N SER A 249 17.12 -7.98 -3.58
CA SER A 249 15.95 -8.32 -2.78
C SER A 249 15.74 -9.83 -2.62
N ALA A 250 15.00 -10.19 -1.58
CA ALA A 250 14.51 -11.55 -1.35
C ALA A 250 13.03 -11.49 -0.93
N VAL A 251 12.20 -12.37 -1.50
CA VAL A 251 10.76 -12.40 -1.25
C VAL A 251 10.31 -13.76 -0.79
N VAL A 252 9.40 -13.79 0.18
CA VAL A 252 8.82 -15.01 0.73
C VAL A 252 7.33 -14.83 0.99
N SER A 253 6.59 -15.92 0.78
CA SER A 253 5.19 -16.06 1.18
C SER A 253 5.12 -17.05 2.33
N PHE A 254 4.39 -16.72 3.40
CA PHE A 254 4.30 -17.56 4.60
C PHE A 254 2.93 -17.47 5.28
N ASP A 255 2.53 -18.55 5.95
CA ASP A 255 1.28 -18.63 6.72
C ASP A 255 1.56 -19.36 8.03
N GLY A 256 1.03 -18.86 9.15
CA GLY A 256 1.17 -19.50 10.46
C GLY A 256 2.57 -19.51 11.07
N ASP A 257 3.62 -19.39 10.26
CA ASP A 257 5.02 -19.39 10.69
C ASP A 257 5.38 -18.18 11.56
N ASP A 258 6.38 -18.35 12.44
CA ASP A 258 6.92 -17.27 13.25
C ASP A 258 7.56 -16.21 12.33
N ALA A 259 6.93 -15.03 12.27
CA ALA A 259 7.36 -13.91 11.44
C ALA A 259 8.83 -13.54 11.66
N LYS A 260 9.34 -13.71 12.89
CA LYS A 260 10.75 -13.48 13.23
C LYS A 260 11.67 -14.49 12.56
N GLU A 261 11.31 -15.77 12.57
CA GLU A 261 12.11 -16.84 11.95
C GLU A 261 12.09 -16.71 10.42
N VAL A 262 10.92 -16.40 9.85
CA VAL A 262 10.77 -16.16 8.41
C VAL A 262 11.62 -14.97 7.97
N ALA A 263 11.57 -13.86 8.69
CA ALA A 263 12.38 -12.69 8.40
C ALA A 263 13.88 -12.98 8.51
N ALA A 264 14.33 -13.67 9.57
CA ALA A 264 15.72 -14.06 9.73
C ALA A 264 16.20 -15.04 8.62
N GLY A 265 15.34 -15.98 8.22
CA GLY A 265 15.62 -16.91 7.12
C GLY A 265 15.74 -16.20 5.77
N THR A 266 14.86 -15.23 5.53
CA THR A 266 14.84 -14.42 4.29
C THR A 266 16.04 -13.47 4.24
N ALA A 267 16.42 -12.85 5.36
CA ALA A 267 17.56 -11.95 5.44
C ALA A 267 18.89 -12.63 5.06
N LYS A 268 19.05 -13.93 5.38
CA LYS A 268 20.23 -14.72 4.99
C LYS A 268 20.40 -14.89 3.48
N LYS A 269 19.35 -14.60 2.70
CA LYS A 269 19.37 -14.68 1.22
C LYS A 269 19.77 -13.37 0.56
N LEU A 270 19.81 -12.27 1.31
CA LEU A 270 20.24 -10.98 0.79
C LEU A 270 21.77 -10.92 0.65
N PRO A 271 22.29 -10.17 -0.35
CA PRO A 271 23.72 -9.93 -0.48
C PRO A 271 24.28 -8.96 0.59
N GLY A 272 23.41 -8.35 1.40
CA GLY A 272 23.77 -7.38 2.43
C GLY A 272 22.69 -7.27 3.51
N ALA A 273 22.88 -6.34 4.46
CA ALA A 273 21.88 -6.07 5.49
C ALA A 273 20.63 -5.46 4.86
N ALA A 274 19.45 -5.86 5.36
CA ALA A 274 18.20 -5.26 4.90
C ALA A 274 18.14 -3.77 5.27
N THR A 275 17.76 -2.93 4.32
CA THR A 275 17.62 -1.48 4.46
C THR A 275 16.16 -1.02 4.39
N ALA A 276 15.27 -1.84 3.82
CA ALA A 276 13.81 -1.65 3.83
C ALA A 276 13.11 -3.01 3.67
N ALA A 277 11.82 -3.05 3.99
CA ALA A 277 11.02 -4.25 3.82
C ALA A 277 9.58 -3.94 3.39
N GLY A 278 9.12 -4.57 2.32
CA GLY A 278 7.72 -4.58 1.90
C GLY A 278 6.96 -5.70 2.61
N TYR A 279 5.84 -5.39 3.26
CA TYR A 279 5.03 -6.35 4.00
C TYR A 279 3.55 -6.24 3.63
N PHE A 280 3.01 -7.32 3.05
CA PHE A 280 1.65 -7.41 2.54
C PHE A 280 0.94 -8.58 3.22
N PRO A 281 0.50 -8.42 4.48
CA PRO A 281 -0.26 -9.43 5.18
C PRO A 281 -1.69 -9.49 4.67
N CYS A 282 -2.28 -10.67 4.75
CA CYS A 282 -3.72 -10.84 4.63
C CYS A 282 -4.45 -9.93 5.61
N PHE A 283 -5.56 -9.34 5.18
CA PHE A 283 -6.42 -8.53 6.04
C PHE A 283 -6.96 -9.32 7.25
N CYS A 284 -6.94 -10.65 7.21
CA CYS A 284 -7.28 -11.51 8.35
C CYS A 284 -6.15 -11.64 9.38
N ARG A 285 -4.95 -11.12 9.12
CA ARG A 285 -3.78 -11.06 10.04
C ARG A 285 -3.77 -9.74 10.83
N GLY A 286 -2.66 -9.46 11.52
CA GLY A 286 -2.55 -8.33 12.47
C GLY A 286 -3.60 -8.44 13.57
N TYR A 287 -4.21 -7.32 13.95
CA TYR A 287 -5.27 -7.27 14.95
C TYR A 287 -6.36 -8.33 14.75
N ASN A 288 -6.79 -8.59 13.51
CA ASN A 288 -7.84 -9.56 13.23
C ASN A 288 -7.46 -11.01 13.57
N LYS A 289 -6.17 -11.36 13.59
CA LYS A 289 -5.70 -12.69 14.00
C LYS A 289 -5.33 -12.74 15.47
N TYR A 290 -4.68 -11.70 15.96
CA TYR A 290 -4.01 -11.71 17.25
C TYR A 290 -4.77 -10.96 18.36
N GLU A 291 -5.83 -10.24 18.00
CA GLU A 291 -6.59 -9.34 18.89
C GLU A 291 -5.72 -8.29 19.60
N LYS A 292 -4.51 -8.07 19.06
CA LYS A 292 -3.48 -7.17 19.57
C LYS A 292 -2.78 -6.56 18.37
N ASP A 293 -2.63 -5.23 18.39
CA ASP A 293 -1.86 -4.52 17.39
C ASP A 293 -0.36 -4.78 17.56
N GLY A 294 0.36 -4.76 16.46
CA GLY A 294 1.82 -4.70 16.44
C GLY A 294 2.52 -6.03 16.62
N VAL A 295 1.80 -7.16 16.66
CA VAL A 295 2.41 -8.49 16.89
C VAL A 295 3.47 -8.84 15.84
N GLU A 296 3.16 -8.66 14.57
CA GLU A 296 4.10 -8.96 13.48
C GLU A 296 5.18 -7.89 13.32
N PRO A 297 4.86 -6.58 13.38
CA PRO A 297 5.87 -5.53 13.52
C PRO A 297 6.89 -5.78 14.65
N GLU A 298 6.43 -6.20 15.83
CA GLU A 298 7.27 -6.53 16.99
C GLU A 298 8.15 -7.75 16.73
N ALA A 299 7.61 -8.78 16.09
CA ALA A 299 8.37 -9.98 15.70
C ALA A 299 9.50 -9.63 14.71
N PHE A 300 9.21 -8.78 13.72
CA PHE A 300 10.21 -8.28 12.78
C PHE A 300 11.25 -7.42 13.46
N ALA A 301 10.88 -6.55 14.42
CA ALA A 301 11.86 -5.75 15.16
C ALA A 301 12.93 -6.61 15.86
N GLY A 302 12.59 -7.84 16.28
CA GLY A 302 13.53 -8.79 16.88
C GLY A 302 14.47 -9.51 15.91
N SER A 303 14.30 -9.38 14.59
CA SER A 303 15.11 -10.02 13.55
C SER A 303 15.66 -9.06 12.49
N LEU A 304 15.00 -7.92 12.32
CA LEU A 304 15.26 -6.84 11.37
C LEU A 304 15.22 -5.50 12.11
N GLU A 305 16.03 -5.39 13.18
CA GLU A 305 16.05 -4.20 14.03
C GLU A 305 16.35 -2.94 13.21
N GLY A 306 15.50 -1.92 13.37
CA GLY A 306 15.64 -0.65 12.65
C GLY A 306 15.29 -0.68 11.16
N VAL A 307 14.88 -1.83 10.61
CA VAL A 307 14.47 -1.94 9.21
C VAL A 307 13.05 -1.37 9.05
N PRO A 308 12.87 -0.33 8.24
CA PRO A 308 11.57 0.28 8.06
C PRO A 308 10.69 -0.57 7.15
N LEU A 309 9.50 -0.92 7.64
CA LEU A 309 8.48 -1.61 6.86
C LEU A 309 7.66 -0.62 6.04
N PHE A 310 7.13 -1.11 4.93
CA PHE A 310 6.07 -0.48 4.16
C PHE A 310 5.11 -1.54 3.65
N GLY A 311 3.84 -1.20 3.52
CA GLY A 311 2.88 -2.04 2.82
C GLY A 311 1.46 -1.85 3.34
N MET A 312 0.63 -2.85 3.09
CA MET A 312 -0.81 -2.78 3.32
C MET A 312 -1.40 -4.12 3.70
N PHE A 313 -2.50 -4.09 4.45
CA PHE A 313 -3.33 -5.26 4.71
C PHE A 313 -4.17 -5.54 3.47
N ALA A 314 -3.83 -6.61 2.77
CA ALA A 314 -4.35 -6.92 1.46
C ALA A 314 -5.60 -7.79 1.55
N HIS A 315 -6.57 -7.57 0.66
CA HIS A 315 -7.74 -8.46 0.55
C HIS A 315 -7.45 -9.74 -0.26
N GLY A 316 -6.34 -9.74 -0.96
CA GLY A 316 -5.69 -10.89 -1.59
C GLY A 316 -4.20 -10.60 -1.64
N GLU A 317 -3.38 -11.61 -1.41
CA GLU A 317 -1.93 -11.46 -1.36
C GLU A 317 -1.33 -11.85 -2.70
N LEU A 318 -0.39 -11.05 -3.22
CA LEU A 318 0.34 -11.37 -4.44
C LEU A 318 1.76 -11.74 -4.05
N GLY A 319 2.26 -12.92 -4.44
CA GLY A 319 3.61 -13.33 -4.09
C GLY A 319 4.03 -14.68 -4.67
N PRO A 320 5.30 -15.08 -4.47
CA PRO A 320 5.80 -16.37 -4.97
C PRO A 320 5.09 -17.55 -4.30
N LEU A 321 4.95 -18.68 -5.01
CA LEU A 321 4.30 -19.89 -4.50
C LEU A 321 4.82 -20.28 -3.10
N LYS A 322 3.91 -20.61 -2.17
CA LYS A 322 4.29 -21.09 -0.82
C LYS A 322 5.25 -22.29 -0.87
N ALA A 323 5.07 -23.18 -1.85
CA ALA A 323 5.85 -24.40 -2.00
C ALA A 323 7.32 -24.18 -2.43
N THR A 324 7.67 -23.02 -3.01
CA THR A 324 9.03 -22.76 -3.50
C THR A 324 9.98 -22.16 -2.46
N GLY A 325 9.46 -21.79 -1.27
CA GLY A 325 10.24 -21.12 -0.23
C GLY A 325 10.64 -19.68 -0.60
N ALA A 326 11.55 -19.09 0.16
CA ALA A 326 12.05 -17.74 -0.08
C ALA A 326 12.90 -17.66 -1.36
N VAL A 327 12.55 -16.74 -2.26
CA VAL A 327 13.19 -16.53 -3.56
C VAL A 327 14.12 -15.32 -3.46
N ALA A 328 15.41 -15.52 -3.72
CA ALA A 328 16.36 -14.43 -3.90
C ALA A 328 16.26 -13.92 -5.34
N VAL A 329 16.29 -12.61 -5.55
CA VAL A 329 16.18 -12.02 -6.88
C VAL A 329 17.50 -11.38 -7.26
N ALA A 330 18.23 -12.04 -8.16
CA ALA A 330 19.30 -11.46 -8.96
C ALA A 330 18.75 -11.08 -10.35
N ALA A 331 19.34 -10.11 -11.03
CA ALA A 331 18.86 -9.67 -12.36
C ALA A 331 18.82 -10.86 -13.35
N GLY A 332 17.62 -11.20 -13.85
CA GLY A 332 17.45 -12.12 -14.98
C GLY A 332 16.95 -13.55 -14.68
N GLU A 333 16.42 -13.86 -13.50
CA GLU A 333 15.78 -15.16 -13.24
C GLU A 333 14.25 -15.05 -13.21
N ALA A 334 13.57 -15.91 -13.98
CA ALA A 334 12.11 -15.99 -14.04
C ALA A 334 11.60 -17.29 -13.40
N PRO A 335 10.84 -17.22 -12.28
CA PRO A 335 9.95 -18.29 -11.85
C PRO A 335 8.47 -17.96 -12.08
N GLN A 336 7.68 -18.99 -12.38
CA GLN A 336 6.22 -18.94 -12.51
C GLN A 336 5.54 -18.53 -11.19
N THR A 337 4.71 -17.50 -11.26
CA THR A 337 3.82 -17.07 -10.17
C THR A 337 2.45 -17.72 -10.37
N GLU A 338 1.86 -18.31 -9.31
CA GLU A 338 0.39 -18.33 -9.21
C GLU A 338 0.01 -17.06 -8.44
N HIS A 339 -0.81 -16.24 -9.10
CA HIS A 339 -0.83 -14.81 -8.83
C HIS A 339 -1.54 -14.42 -7.54
N GLU A 340 -2.58 -15.14 -7.13
CA GLU A 340 -3.41 -14.74 -5.98
C GLU A 340 -3.35 -15.81 -4.89
N GLN A 341 -2.81 -15.41 -3.74
CA GLN A 341 -2.81 -16.22 -2.53
C GLN A 341 -3.96 -15.75 -1.65
N HIS A 342 -4.81 -16.70 -1.27
CA HIS A 342 -5.96 -16.46 -0.39
C HIS A 342 -5.72 -17.12 0.96
N SER A 343 -6.34 -16.52 1.99
CA SER A 343 -6.42 -17.01 3.37
C SER A 343 -5.10 -16.99 4.16
N MET A 344 -5.02 -16.08 5.14
CA MET A 344 -4.03 -16.04 6.23
C MET A 344 -2.55 -15.93 5.81
N THR A 345 -2.28 -15.65 4.54
CA THR A 345 -0.92 -15.54 4.03
C THR A 345 -0.34 -14.16 4.31
N SER A 346 0.98 -14.09 4.43
CA SER A 346 1.73 -12.84 4.39
C SER A 346 2.83 -12.93 3.36
N ILE A 347 3.09 -11.80 2.71
CA ILE A 347 4.21 -11.64 1.78
C ILE A 347 5.21 -10.66 2.40
N LEU A 348 6.47 -11.09 2.47
CA LEU A 348 7.59 -10.27 2.94
C LEU A 348 8.61 -10.15 1.81
N ALA A 349 8.93 -8.92 1.42
CA ALA A 349 9.99 -8.58 0.51
C ALA A 349 11.07 -7.78 1.25
N LEU A 350 12.28 -8.31 1.39
CA LEU A 350 13.41 -7.61 2.00
C LEU A 350 14.30 -7.02 0.92
N TYR A 351 14.83 -5.83 1.18
CA TYR A 351 15.69 -5.06 0.28
C TYR A 351 17.02 -4.76 0.95
N ALA A 352 18.15 -4.96 0.25
CA ALA A 352 19.51 -4.62 0.71
C ALA A 352 20.02 -3.34 0.05
#